data_AF-A0A7H8XT73-F1
#
_entry.id   AF-A0A7H8XT73-F1
#
_cell.length_a   1.000
_cell.length_b   1.000
_cell.length_c   1.000
_cell.angle_alpha   90.00
_cell.angle_beta   90.00
_cell.angle_gamma   90.00
#
_symmetry.space_group_name_H-M   'P 1'
#
loop_
_entity.id
_entity.type
_entity.pdbx_description
1 polymer ?
#
loop_
_entity_poly.entity_id
_entity_poly.type
_entity_poly.pdbx_seq_one_letter_code
_entity_poly.pdbx_strand_id
1 'polypeptide(L)'
;MAGAGDLLLVPPRRTRTILHRDMEVVAMEIPLADVERVAQERCGLAPVDLRFQGLAPVSPSAAQLWRTTTRYLTQVALPVAAFGANALVQAEATGLLVAVALATFPNTTMTEAPTRGAGAVAPAAVRRAVAYIEQHANQALTVTDVAVAAGLGARALQQAFRKYLDTTPTGYLRRVRLERVHSDLQAAEPGAGLTVAAVAARWGFVHLGRFATEYRRAYGQPPSRTLRG
;
A
#
# COMPACT_ATOMS: atom_id res chain seq x y z
N MET A 1 -8.84 2.26 18.40
CA MET A 1 -8.00 1.21 19.02
C MET A 1 -7.22 0.55 17.91
N ALA A 2 -5.92 0.29 18.10
CA ALA A 2 -5.10 -0.44 17.15
C ALA A 2 -5.03 -1.91 17.61
N GLY A 3 -5.23 -2.85 16.69
CA GLY A 3 -5.14 -4.29 16.91
C GLY A 3 -3.80 -4.88 16.46
N ALA A 4 -3.69 -6.21 16.52
CA ALA A 4 -2.49 -6.93 16.11
C ALA A 4 -2.16 -6.65 14.64
N GLY A 5 -0.93 -6.20 14.37
CA GLY A 5 -0.44 -5.87 13.03
C GLY A 5 -0.87 -4.50 12.50
N ASP A 6 -1.61 -3.70 13.28
CA ASP A 6 -1.94 -2.33 12.90
C ASP A 6 -0.70 -1.43 12.90
N LEU A 7 -0.70 -0.49 11.96
CA LEU A 7 0.36 0.49 11.79
C LEU A 7 -0.19 1.86 12.17
N LEU A 8 0.54 2.54 13.05
CA LEU A 8 0.19 3.88 13.49
C LEU A 8 1.40 4.79 13.32
N LEU A 9 1.24 5.85 12.55
CA LEU A 9 2.18 6.97 12.58
C LEU A 9 1.83 7.88 13.76
N VAL A 10 2.83 8.34 14.52
CA VAL A 10 2.64 9.36 15.57
C VAL A 10 3.44 10.60 15.17
N PRO A 11 2.79 11.69 14.74
CA PRO A 11 3.49 12.89 14.32
C PRO A 11 4.16 13.59 15.51
N PRO A 12 5.28 14.30 15.28
CA PRO A 12 6.01 15.00 16.33
C PRO A 12 5.16 16.11 16.98
N ARG A 13 5.49 16.46 18.23
CA ARG A 13 4.85 17.55 19.00
C ARG A 13 3.37 17.36 19.32
N ARG A 14 2.84 16.13 19.22
CA ARG A 14 1.53 15.75 19.76
C ARG A 14 1.72 14.71 20.86
N THR A 15 1.32 15.04 22.08
CA THR A 15 1.28 14.06 23.18
C THR A 15 0.22 13.02 22.88
N ARG A 16 0.60 11.74 22.91
CA ARG A 16 -0.31 10.63 22.70
C ARG A 16 0.01 9.53 23.70
N THR A 17 -0.98 9.20 24.54
CA THR A 17 -0.86 8.09 25.47
C THR A 17 -1.31 6.82 24.77
N ILE A 18 -0.42 5.83 24.69
CA ILE A 18 -0.71 4.52 24.11
C ILE A 18 -0.67 3.49 25.24
N LEU A 19 -1.82 2.90 25.56
CA LEU A 19 -1.92 1.80 26.50
C LEU A 19 -2.05 0.49 25.73
N HIS A 20 -1.17 -0.46 26.00
CA HIS A 20 -1.18 -1.80 25.41
C HIS A 20 -1.11 -2.86 26.52
N ARG A 21 -1.70 -4.04 26.27
CA ARG A 21 -1.53 -5.26 27.07
C ARG A 21 -1.26 -6.41 26.11
N ASP A 22 -0.36 -7.31 26.49
CA ASP A 22 -0.05 -8.54 25.74
C ASP A 22 0.31 -8.32 24.25
N MET A 23 1.11 -7.28 23.95
CA MET A 23 1.59 -6.98 22.59
C MET A 23 3.10 -6.72 22.53
N GLU A 24 3.73 -7.19 21.47
CA GLU A 24 5.08 -6.79 21.07
C GLU A 24 5.00 -5.59 20.12
N VAL A 25 5.64 -4.48 20.47
CA VAL A 25 5.58 -3.22 19.72
C VAL A 25 6.95 -2.89 19.16
N VAL A 26 7.06 -2.85 17.83
CA VAL A 26 8.22 -2.28 17.15
C VAL A 26 7.91 -0.84 16.79
N ALA A 27 8.59 0.09 17.45
CA ALA A 27 8.55 1.51 17.11
C ALA A 27 9.79 1.87 16.29
N MET A 28 9.59 2.66 15.24
CA MET A 28 10.69 3.30 14.52
C MET A 28 10.51 4.80 14.57
N GLU A 29 11.54 5.47 15.06
CA GLU A 29 11.62 6.91 15.11
C GLU A 29 12.33 7.43 13.88
N ILE A 30 11.75 8.45 13.25
CA ILE A 30 12.30 9.08 12.07
C ILE A 30 12.52 10.55 12.40
N PRO A 31 13.76 11.05 12.32
CA PRO A 31 14.02 12.47 12.50
C PRO A 31 13.21 13.29 11.49
N LEU A 32 12.47 14.29 11.96
CA LEU A 32 11.62 15.11 11.08
C LEU A 32 12.43 15.76 9.95
N ALA A 33 13.68 16.16 10.23
CA ALA A 33 14.59 16.72 9.25
C ALA A 33 14.87 15.77 8.06
N ASP A 34 14.96 14.46 8.30
CA ASP A 34 15.12 13.48 7.22
C ASP A 34 13.84 13.29 6.42
N VAL A 35 12.68 13.36 7.09
CA VAL A 35 11.39 13.33 6.41
C VAL A 35 11.25 14.52 5.44
N GLU A 36 11.55 15.72 5.94
CA GLU A 36 11.53 16.96 5.19
C GLU A 36 12.50 16.94 4.01
N ARG A 37 13.75 16.53 4.24
CA ARG A 37 14.79 16.44 3.21
C ARG A 37 14.38 15.53 2.07
N VAL A 38 13.93 14.31 2.35
CA VAL A 38 13.53 13.35 1.32
C VAL A 38 12.23 13.80 0.62
N ALA A 39 11.29 14.42 1.34
CA ALA A 39 10.09 15.00 0.72
C ALA A 39 10.44 16.11 -0.27
N GLN A 40 11.42 16.95 0.06
CA GLN A 40 11.93 17.97 -0.86
C GLN A 40 12.67 17.36 -2.05
N GLU A 41 13.62 16.46 -1.82
CA GLU A 41 14.42 15.81 -2.86
C GLU A 41 13.57 14.99 -3.85
N ARG A 42 12.56 14.25 -3.36
CA ARG A 42 11.80 13.30 -4.17
C ARG A 42 10.45 13.81 -4.63
N CYS A 43 9.83 14.71 -3.86
CA CYS A 43 8.47 15.19 -4.13
C CYS A 43 8.42 16.68 -4.44
N GLY A 44 9.53 17.41 -4.31
CA GLY A 44 9.60 18.85 -4.60
C GLY A 44 8.82 19.73 -3.62
N LEU A 45 8.47 19.20 -2.44
CA LEU A 45 7.71 19.93 -1.42
C LEU A 45 8.64 20.61 -0.43
N ALA A 46 8.35 21.87 -0.13
CA ALA A 46 9.09 22.59 0.90
C ALA A 46 8.81 21.94 2.28
N PRO A 47 9.83 21.84 3.15
CA PRO A 47 9.71 21.27 4.50
C PRO A 47 8.51 21.78 5.31
N VAL A 48 8.23 23.08 5.20
CA VAL A 48 7.16 23.77 5.95
C VAL A 48 5.74 23.31 5.59
N ASP A 49 5.59 22.68 4.42
CA ASP A 49 4.29 22.24 3.89
C ASP A 49 4.03 20.77 4.21
N LEU A 50 5.01 20.02 4.73
CA LEU A 50 4.86 18.59 4.99
C LEU A 50 4.05 18.32 6.27
N ARG A 51 2.87 17.69 6.14
CA ARG A 51 2.05 17.27 7.28
C ARG A 51 1.43 15.90 7.04
N PHE A 52 1.56 14.99 8.00
CA PHE A 52 0.80 13.74 8.00
C PHE A 52 -0.63 13.99 8.49
N GLN A 53 -1.59 13.57 7.68
CA GLN A 53 -3.02 13.86 7.83
C GLN A 53 -3.80 12.70 8.43
N GLY A 54 -3.20 11.53 8.54
CA GLY A 54 -3.81 10.34 9.11
C GLY A 54 -2.76 9.32 9.52
N LEU A 55 -3.18 8.43 10.41
CA LEU A 55 -2.29 7.51 11.11
C LEU A 55 -2.36 6.09 10.55
N ALA A 56 -3.41 5.79 9.77
CA ALA A 56 -3.60 4.52 9.10
C ALA A 56 -2.99 4.57 7.69
N PRO A 57 -2.44 3.46 7.19
CA PRO A 57 -2.02 3.33 5.80
C PRO A 57 -3.13 3.72 4.82
N VAL A 58 -2.77 4.39 3.72
CA VAL A 58 -3.71 4.78 2.65
C VAL A 58 -4.33 3.58 1.94
N SER A 59 -3.68 2.41 2.04
CA SER A 59 -4.13 1.20 1.37
C SER A 59 -3.50 -0.07 2.00
N PRO A 60 -4.14 -1.25 1.86
CA PRO A 60 -3.56 -2.54 2.28
C PRO A 60 -2.23 -2.86 1.60
N SER A 61 -2.05 -2.53 0.32
CA SER A 61 -0.77 -2.72 -0.38
C SER A 61 0.33 -1.81 0.18
N ALA A 62 -0.01 -0.56 0.51
CA ALA A 62 0.91 0.38 1.15
C ALA A 62 1.23 -0.02 2.60
N ALA A 63 0.26 -0.63 3.31
CA ALA A 63 0.50 -1.25 4.61
C ALA A 63 1.48 -2.45 4.50
N GLN A 64 1.32 -3.28 3.47
CA GLN A 64 2.21 -4.42 3.22
C GLN A 64 3.63 -3.97 2.82
N LEU A 65 3.75 -2.92 2.00
CA LEU A 65 5.03 -2.32 1.65
C LEU A 65 5.77 -1.82 2.89
N TRP A 66 5.05 -1.11 3.77
CA TRP A 66 5.60 -0.68 5.06
C TRP A 66 6.06 -1.87 5.88
N ARG A 67 5.19 -2.86 6.17
CA ARG A 67 5.55 -4.06 6.96
C ARG A 67 6.75 -4.81 6.41
N THR A 68 6.84 -4.94 5.08
CA THR A 68 7.96 -5.65 4.43
C THR A 68 9.26 -4.88 4.58
N THR A 69 9.21 -3.57 4.36
CA THR A 69 10.37 -2.67 4.50
C THR A 69 10.84 -2.61 5.95
N THR A 70 9.93 -2.41 6.89
CA THR A 70 10.27 -2.31 8.31
C THR A 70 10.84 -3.61 8.84
N ARG A 71 10.26 -4.76 8.49
CA ARG A 71 10.81 -6.07 8.84
C ARG A 71 12.20 -6.29 8.27
N TYR A 72 12.43 -5.95 7.00
CA TYR A 72 13.75 -6.05 6.39
C TYR A 72 14.79 -5.21 7.15
N LEU A 73 14.45 -3.96 7.46
CA LEU A 73 15.34 -3.08 8.21
C LEU A 73 15.63 -3.62 9.62
N THR A 74 14.62 -4.07 10.35
CA THR A 74 14.80 -4.53 11.73
C THR A 74 15.36 -5.94 11.87
N GLN A 75 15.18 -6.83 10.89
CA GLN A 75 15.66 -8.22 10.97
C GLN A 75 16.95 -8.48 10.19
N VAL A 76 17.21 -7.72 9.12
CA VAL A 76 18.30 -8.01 8.19
C VAL A 76 19.35 -6.91 8.19
N ALA A 77 18.95 -5.64 8.17
CA ALA A 77 19.89 -4.53 8.00
C ALA A 77 20.49 -4.02 9.32
N LEU A 78 19.68 -3.86 10.37
CA LEU A 78 20.08 -3.24 11.63
C LEU A 78 20.70 -4.18 12.68
N PRO A 79 20.35 -5.49 12.77
CA PRO A 79 20.93 -6.39 13.78
C PRO A 79 22.40 -6.74 13.56
N VAL A 80 22.89 -6.61 12.32
CA VAL A 80 24.29 -6.88 12.04
C VAL A 80 25.10 -5.68 12.52
N ALA A 81 25.79 -5.83 13.64
CA ALA A 81 26.54 -4.76 14.30
C ALA A 81 27.44 -3.94 13.36
N ALA A 82 27.98 -4.56 12.30
CA ALA A 82 28.77 -3.89 11.27
C ALA A 82 27.94 -2.95 10.36
N PHE A 83 26.70 -3.31 10.02
CA PHE A 83 25.79 -2.48 9.23
C PHE A 83 25.12 -1.41 10.10
N GLY A 84 24.72 -1.78 11.32
CA GLY A 84 24.13 -0.86 12.30
C GLY A 84 25.06 0.27 12.73
N ALA A 85 26.38 0.10 12.65
CA ALA A 85 27.36 1.15 12.98
C ALA A 85 27.79 2.00 11.76
N ASN A 86 27.40 1.62 10.54
CA ASN A 86 27.83 2.31 9.32
C ASN A 86 26.89 3.48 8.99
N ALA A 87 27.41 4.70 9.03
CA ALA A 87 26.64 5.93 8.78
C ALA A 87 25.97 5.97 7.40
N LEU A 88 26.60 5.41 6.36
CA LEU A 88 26.00 5.36 5.02
C LEU A 88 24.80 4.41 4.98
N VAL A 89 24.93 3.26 5.64
CA VAL A 89 23.85 2.25 5.72
C VAL A 89 22.67 2.80 6.52
N GLN A 90 22.94 3.52 7.62
CA GLN A 90 21.91 4.22 8.38
C GLN A 90 21.21 5.31 7.56
N ALA A 91 21.95 6.07 6.76
CA ALA A 91 21.39 7.11 5.90
C ALA A 91 20.48 6.53 4.80
N GLU A 92 20.92 5.44 4.14
CA GLU A 92 20.11 4.74 3.12
C GLU A 92 18.87 4.07 3.72
N ALA A 93 19.01 3.42 4.88
CA ALA A 93 17.89 2.82 5.61
C ALA A 93 16.85 3.88 6.01
N THR A 94 17.31 5.01 6.53
CA THR A 94 16.46 6.15 6.89
C THR A 94 15.76 6.72 5.65
N GLY A 95 16.50 6.92 4.55
CA GLY A 95 15.93 7.42 3.30
C GLY A 95 14.84 6.50 2.73
N LEU A 96 15.06 5.18 2.77
CA LEU A 96 14.07 4.19 2.36
C LEU A 96 12.85 4.21 3.28
N LEU A 97 13.05 4.24 4.60
CA LEU A 97 11.97 4.29 5.59
C LEU A 97 11.09 5.53 5.40
N VAL A 98 11.70 6.70 5.20
CA VAL A 98 11.00 7.96 4.92
C VAL A 98 10.20 7.88 3.63
N ALA A 99 10.80 7.39 2.55
CA ALA A 99 10.12 7.28 1.26
C ALA A 99 8.90 6.36 1.36
N VAL A 100 9.02 5.24 2.07
CA VAL A 100 7.90 4.33 2.31
C VAL A 100 6.87 4.96 3.26
N ALA A 101 7.27 5.72 4.28
CA ALA A 101 6.33 6.45 5.14
C ALA A 101 5.47 7.44 4.34
N LEU A 102 6.09 8.21 3.43
CA LEU A 102 5.41 9.18 2.58
C LEU A 102 4.46 8.52 1.57
N ALA A 103 4.76 7.30 1.14
CA ALA A 103 3.90 6.51 0.26
C ALA A 103 2.79 5.76 1.02
N THR A 104 3.02 5.43 2.30
CA THR A 104 2.11 4.62 3.12
C THR A 104 1.11 5.45 3.89
N PHE A 105 1.51 6.54 4.54
CA PHE A 105 0.63 7.30 5.42
C PHE A 105 0.16 8.59 4.75
N PRO A 106 -1.15 8.93 4.83
CA PRO A 106 -1.70 10.13 4.22
C PRO A 106 -0.96 11.37 4.72
N ASN A 107 -0.43 12.17 3.80
CA ASN A 107 0.31 13.39 4.12
C ASN A 107 0.07 14.48 3.05
N THR A 108 0.60 15.69 3.23
CA THR A 108 0.38 16.80 2.30
C THR A 108 1.08 16.60 0.95
N THR A 109 2.14 15.80 0.85
CA THR A 109 2.60 15.32 -0.48
C THR A 109 1.52 14.51 -1.20
N MET A 110 0.56 13.99 -0.44
CA MET A 110 -0.60 13.26 -0.93
C MET A 110 -1.86 14.14 -1.11
N THR A 111 -1.88 15.38 -0.64
CA THR A 111 -3.13 16.17 -0.52
C THR A 111 -3.01 17.64 -0.93
N GLU A 112 -1.87 18.31 -0.74
CA GLU A 112 -1.69 19.69 -1.16
C GLU A 112 -1.47 19.79 -2.66
N ALA A 113 -2.33 20.59 -3.28
CA ALA A 113 -2.34 20.87 -4.70
C ALA A 113 -1.22 21.88 -5.02
N PRO A 114 -0.33 21.60 -5.99
CA PRO A 114 0.41 22.65 -6.66
C PRO A 114 -0.61 23.65 -7.24
N THR A 115 -0.35 24.93 -7.06
CA THR A 115 -1.24 26.03 -7.44
C THR A 115 -1.63 25.94 -8.92
N ARG A 116 -2.95 25.94 -9.18
CA ARG A 116 -3.70 26.18 -10.43
C ARG A 116 -2.98 25.97 -11.78
N GLY A 117 -3.44 24.95 -12.51
CA GLY A 117 -3.31 24.85 -13.97
C GLY A 117 -4.17 23.71 -14.52
N ALA A 118 -5.04 24.00 -15.49
CA ALA A 118 -5.84 23.00 -16.19
C ALA A 118 -4.91 21.98 -16.86
N GLY A 119 -4.68 20.85 -16.19
CA GLY A 119 -3.66 19.86 -16.54
C GLY A 119 -3.09 19.08 -15.34
N ALA A 120 -3.28 19.57 -14.10
CA ALA A 120 -2.66 19.04 -12.88
C ALA A 120 -3.61 18.25 -11.94
N VAL A 121 -4.58 17.49 -12.47
CA VAL A 121 -5.62 16.82 -11.64
C VAL A 121 -5.19 15.46 -11.01
N ALA A 122 -4.02 14.89 -11.30
CA ALA A 122 -3.70 13.52 -10.84
C ALA A 122 -2.25 13.42 -10.32
N PRO A 123 -2.04 13.41 -9.00
CA PRO A 123 -1.81 12.14 -8.28
C PRO A 123 -2.82 11.86 -7.15
N ALA A 124 -3.45 12.89 -6.59
CA ALA A 124 -4.43 12.72 -5.50
C ALA A 124 -5.69 11.98 -5.94
N ALA A 125 -6.19 12.28 -7.15
CA ALA A 125 -7.33 11.58 -7.72
C ALA A 125 -7.03 10.09 -8.00
N VAL A 126 -5.81 9.77 -8.46
CA VAL A 126 -5.38 8.38 -8.65
C VAL A 126 -5.28 7.65 -7.32
N ARG A 127 -4.74 8.29 -6.28
CA ARG A 127 -4.71 7.71 -4.92
C ARG A 127 -6.11 7.43 -4.38
N ARG A 128 -7.06 8.36 -4.53
CA ARG A 128 -8.47 8.13 -4.14
C ARG A 128 -9.08 6.95 -4.88
N ALA A 129 -8.87 6.88 -6.19
CA ALA A 129 -9.34 5.76 -7.00
C ALA A 129 -8.75 4.41 -6.55
N VAL A 130 -7.44 4.37 -6.30
CA VAL A 130 -6.73 3.18 -5.81
C VAL A 130 -7.27 2.74 -4.45
N ALA A 131 -7.37 3.68 -3.49
CA ALA A 131 -7.89 3.38 -2.16
C ALA A 131 -9.32 2.83 -2.24
N TYR A 132 -10.17 3.44 -3.07
CA TYR A 132 -11.53 2.97 -3.29
C TYR A 132 -11.57 1.55 -3.86
N ILE A 133 -10.77 1.25 -4.89
CA ILE A 133 -10.66 -0.10 -5.45
C ILE A 133 -10.21 -1.11 -4.38
N GLU A 134 -9.16 -0.80 -3.62
CA GLU A 134 -8.58 -1.75 -2.66
C GLU A 134 -9.52 -2.08 -1.49
N GLN A 135 -10.35 -1.11 -1.07
CA GLN A 135 -11.35 -1.28 -0.02
C GLN A 135 -12.58 -2.07 -0.49
N HIS A 136 -12.96 -1.95 -1.75
CA HIS A 136 -14.22 -2.49 -2.29
C HIS A 136 -13.99 -3.62 -3.31
N ALA A 137 -12.79 -4.21 -3.35
CA ALA A 137 -12.40 -5.17 -4.38
C ALA A 137 -13.27 -6.44 -4.43
N ASN A 138 -13.93 -6.81 -3.33
CA ASN A 138 -14.87 -7.94 -3.24
C ASN A 138 -16.27 -7.62 -3.80
N GLN A 139 -16.55 -6.37 -4.18
CA GLN A 139 -17.84 -5.93 -4.67
C GLN A 139 -17.85 -5.84 -6.21
N ALA A 140 -19.04 -5.77 -6.80
CA ALA A 140 -19.23 -5.56 -8.24
C ALA A 140 -18.96 -4.10 -8.65
N LEU A 141 -17.69 -3.68 -8.59
CA LEU A 141 -17.26 -2.32 -8.94
C LEU A 141 -17.32 -2.05 -10.45
N THR A 142 -17.89 -0.91 -10.82
CA THR A 142 -17.80 -0.35 -12.16
C THR A 142 -16.71 0.73 -12.25
N VAL A 143 -16.24 1.02 -13.46
CA VAL A 143 -15.29 2.13 -13.70
C VAL A 143 -15.91 3.47 -13.29
N THR A 144 -17.22 3.62 -13.40
CA THR A 144 -17.96 4.83 -13.00
C THR A 144 -17.90 5.04 -11.49
N ASP A 145 -18.09 3.98 -10.69
CA ASP A 145 -18.04 4.07 -9.22
C ASP A 145 -16.67 4.56 -8.76
N VAL A 146 -15.61 4.00 -9.34
CA VAL A 146 -14.23 4.40 -9.07
C VAL A 146 -13.98 5.85 -9.49
N ALA A 147 -14.54 6.27 -10.62
CA ALA A 147 -14.36 7.63 -11.13
C ALA A 147 -15.04 8.66 -10.21
N VAL A 148 -16.26 8.36 -9.76
CA VAL A 148 -17.00 9.19 -8.80
C VAL A 148 -16.23 9.31 -7.49
N ALA A 149 -15.76 8.20 -6.92
CA ALA A 149 -14.95 8.20 -5.69
C ALA A 149 -13.64 8.99 -5.85
N ALA A 150 -13.09 9.03 -7.06
CA ALA A 150 -11.88 9.79 -7.40
C ALA A 150 -12.14 11.28 -7.67
N GLY A 151 -13.40 11.70 -7.84
CA GLY A 151 -13.76 13.05 -8.32
C GLY A 151 -13.38 13.26 -9.80
N LEU A 152 -13.45 12.21 -10.62
CA LEU A 152 -13.09 12.20 -12.03
C LEU A 152 -14.26 11.74 -12.91
N GLY A 153 -14.23 12.12 -14.19
CA GLY A 153 -14.98 11.40 -15.23
C GLY A 153 -14.26 10.11 -15.64
N ALA A 154 -15.00 9.12 -16.14
CA ALA A 154 -14.46 7.80 -16.50
C ALA A 154 -13.27 7.87 -17.49
N ARG A 155 -13.32 8.76 -18.49
CA ARG A 155 -12.22 8.97 -19.43
C ARG A 155 -10.96 9.53 -18.75
N ALA A 156 -11.14 10.50 -17.85
CA ALA A 156 -10.03 11.07 -17.08
C ALA A 156 -9.42 10.04 -16.13
N LEU A 157 -10.25 9.19 -15.51
CA LEU A 157 -9.78 8.08 -14.68
C LEU A 157 -8.91 7.08 -15.47
N GLN A 158 -9.38 6.66 -16.65
CA GLN A 158 -8.63 5.75 -17.53
C GLN A 158 -7.27 6.35 -17.93
N GLN A 159 -7.27 7.62 -18.35
CA GLN A 159 -6.04 8.35 -18.69
C GLN A 159 -5.10 8.48 -17.49
N ALA A 160 -5.63 8.74 -16.30
CA ALA A 160 -4.84 8.87 -15.10
C ALA A 160 -4.21 7.52 -14.69
N PHE A 161 -4.94 6.41 -14.74
CA PHE A 161 -4.36 5.08 -14.50
C PHE A 161 -3.28 4.74 -15.52
N ARG A 162 -3.49 5.08 -16.80
CA ARG A 162 -2.48 4.82 -17.83
C ARG A 162 -1.24 5.67 -17.64
N LYS A 163 -1.40 6.95 -17.32
CA LYS A 163 -0.30 7.91 -17.15
C LYS A 163 0.53 7.63 -15.90
N TYR A 164 -0.11 7.28 -14.77
CA TYR A 164 0.57 7.23 -13.48
C TYR A 164 0.82 5.82 -12.94
N LEU A 165 0.09 4.80 -13.43
CA LEU A 165 0.20 3.41 -12.95
C LEU A 165 0.47 2.41 -14.09
N ASP A 166 0.67 2.90 -15.32
CA ASP A 166 0.84 2.12 -16.56
C ASP A 166 -0.20 0.98 -16.74
N THR A 167 -1.42 1.19 -16.25
CA THR A 167 -2.48 0.18 -16.29
C THR A 167 -3.84 0.84 -16.52
N THR A 168 -4.92 0.05 -16.49
CA THR A 168 -6.30 0.55 -16.51
C THR A 168 -6.94 0.35 -15.14
N PRO A 169 -8.01 1.08 -14.77
CA PRO A 169 -8.74 0.85 -13.52
C PRO A 169 -9.20 -0.60 -13.35
N THR A 170 -9.67 -1.22 -14.44
CA THR A 170 -10.09 -2.62 -14.46
C THR A 170 -8.92 -3.57 -14.33
N GLY A 171 -7.78 -3.27 -14.96
CA GLY A 171 -6.53 -4.02 -14.80
C GLY A 171 -6.02 -3.97 -13.36
N TYR A 172 -6.05 -2.79 -12.74
CA TYR A 172 -5.69 -2.61 -11.33
C TYR A 172 -6.61 -3.39 -10.39
N LEU A 173 -7.93 -3.27 -10.55
CA LEU A 173 -8.91 -4.04 -9.77
C LEU A 173 -8.67 -5.55 -9.90
N ARG A 174 -8.36 -6.02 -11.11
CA ARG A 174 -8.07 -7.44 -11.35
C ARG A 174 -6.80 -7.90 -10.65
N ARG A 175 -5.75 -7.07 -10.64
CA ARG A 175 -4.51 -7.35 -9.88
C ARG A 175 -4.79 -7.45 -8.38
N VAL A 176 -5.51 -6.47 -7.82
CA VAL A 176 -5.90 -6.48 -6.40
C VAL A 176 -6.67 -7.76 -6.07
N ARG A 177 -7.65 -8.16 -6.89
CA ARG A 177 -8.41 -9.40 -6.69
C ARG A 177 -7.51 -10.65 -6.76
N LEU A 178 -6.53 -10.70 -7.66
CA LEU A 178 -5.55 -11.80 -7.72
C LEU A 178 -4.68 -11.87 -6.45
N GLU A 179 -4.25 -10.74 -5.91
CA GLU A 179 -3.49 -10.65 -4.65
C GLU A 179 -4.29 -11.16 -3.46
N ARG A 180 -5.58 -10.83 -3.40
CA ARG A 180 -6.49 -11.33 -2.37
C ARG A 180 -6.72 -12.82 -2.46
N VAL A 181 -6.94 -13.34 -3.68
CA VAL A 181 -7.02 -14.80 -3.90
C VAL A 181 -5.73 -15.47 -3.44
N HIS A 182 -4.56 -14.95 -3.81
CA HIS A 182 -3.29 -15.55 -3.40
C HIS A 182 -3.16 -15.60 -1.87
N SER A 183 -3.45 -14.49 -1.19
CA SER A 183 -3.41 -14.40 0.26
C SER A 183 -4.34 -15.41 0.93
N ASP A 184 -5.57 -15.55 0.43
CA ASP A 184 -6.55 -16.48 0.97
C ASP A 184 -6.17 -17.95 0.73
N LEU A 185 -5.51 -18.25 -0.39
CA LEU A 185 -5.02 -19.60 -0.67
C LEU A 185 -3.82 -19.96 0.22
N GLN A 186 -2.94 -19.00 0.53
CA GLN A 186 -1.82 -19.20 1.44
C GLN A 186 -2.25 -19.37 2.91
N ALA A 187 -3.32 -18.68 3.31
CA ALA A 187 -3.87 -18.76 4.65
C ALA A 187 -4.83 -19.95 4.86
N ALA A 188 -4.99 -20.82 3.85
CA ALA A 188 -5.91 -21.93 3.90
C ALA A 188 -5.35 -23.09 4.74
N GLU A 189 -6.14 -23.56 5.71
CA GLU A 189 -5.78 -24.72 6.51
C GLU A 189 -6.00 -26.05 5.74
N PRO A 190 -5.02 -26.97 5.73
CA PRO A 190 -5.19 -28.29 5.13
C PRO A 190 -6.40 -29.02 5.73
N GLY A 191 -7.31 -29.50 4.86
CA GLY A 191 -8.50 -30.25 5.30
C GLY A 191 -9.74 -29.41 5.62
N ALA A 192 -9.65 -28.07 5.59
CA ALA A 192 -10.80 -27.18 5.83
C ALA A 192 -11.83 -27.14 4.66
N GLY A 193 -11.65 -27.96 3.63
CA GLY A 193 -12.55 -28.04 2.47
C GLY A 193 -12.54 -26.81 1.55
N LEU A 194 -11.63 -25.84 1.78
CA LEU A 194 -11.50 -24.67 0.92
C LEU A 194 -11.05 -25.09 -0.48
N THR A 195 -11.73 -24.61 -1.52
CA THR A 195 -11.39 -24.89 -2.92
C THR A 195 -10.93 -23.64 -3.65
N VAL A 196 -10.03 -23.81 -4.61
CA VAL A 196 -9.59 -22.73 -5.51
C VAL A 196 -10.79 -22.05 -6.18
N ALA A 197 -11.79 -22.83 -6.61
CA ALA A 197 -12.98 -22.31 -7.27
C ALA A 197 -13.80 -21.39 -6.36
N ALA A 198 -14.01 -21.79 -5.10
CA ALA A 198 -14.74 -20.97 -4.13
C ALA A 198 -14.03 -19.64 -3.84
N VAL A 199 -12.70 -19.68 -3.65
CA VAL A 199 -11.90 -18.47 -3.40
C VAL A 199 -11.90 -17.55 -4.62
N ALA A 200 -11.72 -18.10 -5.82
CA ALA A 200 -11.74 -17.31 -7.06
C ALA A 200 -13.12 -16.65 -7.27
N ALA A 201 -14.21 -17.37 -7.05
CA ALA A 201 -15.57 -16.84 -7.17
C ALA A 201 -15.84 -15.71 -6.16
N ARG A 202 -15.38 -15.84 -4.92
CA ARG A 202 -15.50 -14.79 -3.88
C ARG A 202 -14.89 -13.46 -4.30
N TRP A 203 -13.81 -13.49 -5.07
CA TRP A 203 -13.14 -12.29 -5.59
C TRP A 203 -13.60 -11.91 -7.00
N GLY A 204 -14.66 -12.51 -7.51
CA GLY A 204 -15.29 -12.13 -8.77
C GLY A 204 -14.63 -12.72 -10.02
N PHE A 205 -13.89 -13.82 -9.91
CA PHE A 205 -13.41 -14.58 -11.07
C PHE A 205 -14.44 -15.64 -11.49
N VAL A 206 -15.16 -15.36 -12.58
CA VAL A 206 -16.19 -16.27 -13.13
C VAL A 206 -15.58 -17.37 -14.00
N HIS A 207 -14.52 -17.05 -14.74
CA HIS A 207 -13.89 -17.98 -15.69
C HIS A 207 -12.62 -18.61 -15.10
N LEU A 208 -12.77 -19.78 -14.46
CA LEU A 208 -11.69 -20.45 -13.72
C LEU A 208 -10.45 -20.78 -14.56
N GLY A 209 -10.59 -21.19 -15.82
CA GLY A 209 -9.45 -21.47 -16.69
C GLY A 209 -8.60 -20.23 -17.01
N ARG A 210 -9.27 -19.11 -17.30
CA ARG A 210 -8.59 -17.82 -17.53
C ARG A 210 -7.94 -17.29 -16.26
N PHE A 211 -8.66 -17.38 -15.14
CA PHE A 211 -8.10 -17.05 -13.82
C PHE A 211 -6.85 -17.86 -13.51
N ALA A 212 -6.86 -19.19 -13.69
CA ALA A 212 -5.72 -20.04 -13.39
C ALA A 212 -4.50 -19.71 -14.25
N THR A 213 -4.72 -19.32 -15.51
CA THR A 213 -3.66 -18.86 -16.42
C THR A 213 -3.07 -17.53 -15.96
N GLU A 214 -3.93 -16.56 -15.62
CA GLU A 214 -3.50 -15.24 -15.12
C GLU A 214 -2.78 -15.35 -13.76
N TYR A 215 -3.28 -16.19 -12.87
CA TYR A 215 -2.64 -16.50 -11.59
C TYR A 215 -1.25 -17.09 -11.78
N ARG A 216 -1.11 -18.09 -12.66
CA ARG A 216 0.21 -18.70 -12.96
C ARG A 216 1.19 -17.68 -13.54
N ARG A 217 0.73 -16.77 -14.41
CA ARG A 217 1.57 -15.69 -14.94
C ARG A 217 2.06 -14.75 -13.84
N ALA A 218 1.23 -14.45 -12.84
CA ALA A 218 1.58 -13.56 -11.74
C ALA A 218 2.47 -14.21 -10.67
N TYR A 219 2.25 -15.50 -10.35
CA TYR A 219 2.88 -16.18 -9.21
C TYR A 219 3.78 -17.35 -9.59
N GLY A 220 4.02 -17.61 -10.88
CA GLY A 220 4.88 -18.69 -11.37
C GLY A 220 4.31 -20.11 -11.21
N GLN A 221 3.22 -20.29 -10.46
CA GLN A 221 2.62 -21.59 -10.18
C GLN A 221 1.09 -21.57 -10.25
N PRO A 222 0.42 -22.71 -10.51
CA PRO A 222 -1.05 -22.75 -10.49
C PRO A 222 -1.59 -22.53 -9.07
N PRO A 223 -2.81 -21.97 -8.94
CA PRO A 223 -3.43 -21.69 -7.64
C PRO A 223 -3.67 -22.95 -6.79
N SER A 224 -3.84 -24.11 -7.43
CA SER A 224 -3.95 -25.39 -6.74
C SER A 224 -2.66 -25.82 -6.03
N ARG A 225 -1.50 -25.36 -6.48
CA ARG A 225 -0.22 -25.60 -5.81
C ARG A 225 -0.11 -24.72 -4.58
N THR A 226 -0.42 -23.43 -4.70
CA THR A 226 -0.45 -22.51 -3.55
C THR A 226 -1.40 -23.00 -2.45
N LEU A 227 -2.57 -23.54 -2.81
CA LEU A 227 -3.53 -24.07 -1.84
C LEU A 227 -3.03 -25.31 -1.08
N ARG A 228 -2.10 -26.08 -1.64
CA ARG A 228 -1.62 -27.33 -1.03
C ARG A 228 -0.40 -27.14 -0.12
N GLY A 229 0.21 -25.96 -0.12
CA GLY A 229 1.54 -25.71 0.47
C GLY A 229 2.64 -26.07 -0.51
#